data_AF-A0A9Q0WW82-F1
#
_entry.id   AF-A0A9Q0WW82-F1
#
_cell.length_a   1.000
_cell.length_b   1.000
_cell.length_c   1.000
_cell.angle_alpha   90.00
_cell.angle_beta   90.00
_cell.angle_gamma   90.00
#
_symmetry.space_group_name_H-M   'P 1'
#
loop_
_entity.id
_entity.type
_entity.pdbx_description
1 polymer ?
#
loop_
_entity_poly.entity_id
_entity_poly.type
_entity_poly.pdbx_seq_one_letter_code
_entity_poly.pdbx_strand_id
1 'polypeptide(L)'
;MLYDEFDAYIVVSFNNATLVLSIGETVEEVSDSGFLDTTPPLAVSLIGDDSLMQIHPNGIRHIREDGRINEWRTPAKRTIVKVGSNRLTVVIALSGGELIYFEVDITGQLMEVEKHEMSGDVACLGIAPVLEGRQRS
;
A
#
# COMPACT_ATOMS: atom_id res chain seq x y z
N MET A 1 -10.58 18.99 1.92
CA MET A 1 -11.95 18.81 2.43
C MET A 1 -11.84 18.09 3.77
N LEU A 2 -12.82 18.21 4.66
CA LEU A 2 -12.81 17.46 5.93
C LEU A 2 -12.72 15.96 5.62
N TYR A 3 -11.90 15.24 6.38
CA TYR A 3 -11.89 13.77 6.41
C TYR A 3 -13.33 13.25 6.35
N ASP A 4 -13.61 12.34 5.40
CA ASP A 4 -14.84 11.57 5.46
C ASP A 4 -14.87 10.85 6.82
N GLU A 5 -15.98 11.00 7.53
CA GLU A 5 -16.15 10.40 8.86
C GLU A 5 -16.30 8.89 8.75
N PHE A 6 -16.67 8.40 7.56
CA PHE A 6 -16.96 7.00 7.31
C PHE A 6 -15.91 6.34 6.41
N ASP A 7 -15.63 5.07 6.70
CA ASP A 7 -14.84 4.24 5.81
C ASP A 7 -15.65 3.86 4.57
N ALA A 8 -15.00 3.82 3.40
CA ALA A 8 -15.65 3.47 2.14
C ALA A 8 -15.54 1.97 1.78
N TYR A 9 -14.52 1.27 2.28
CA TYR A 9 -14.21 -0.10 1.88
C TYR A 9 -13.80 -0.99 3.05
N ILE A 10 -14.22 -2.25 2.99
CA ILE A 10 -13.65 -3.36 3.76
C ILE A 10 -12.91 -4.27 2.79
N VAL A 11 -11.63 -4.51 3.03
CA VAL A 11 -10.82 -5.40 2.19
C VAL A 11 -10.41 -6.64 2.98
N VAL A 12 -10.74 -7.82 2.46
CA VAL A 12 -10.46 -9.11 3.09
C VAL A 12 -9.48 -9.90 2.22
N SER A 13 -8.36 -10.29 2.81
CA SER A 13 -7.31 -11.08 2.16
C SER A 13 -7.55 -12.58 2.37
N PHE A 14 -7.63 -13.35 1.29
CA PHE A 14 -7.66 -14.81 1.28
C PHE A 14 -6.38 -15.34 0.64
N ASN A 15 -6.03 -16.61 0.89
CA ASN A 15 -4.78 -17.20 0.39
C ASN A 15 -4.56 -17.06 -1.13
N ASN A 16 -5.62 -16.93 -1.91
CA ASN A 16 -5.59 -16.85 -3.37
C ASN A 16 -6.44 -15.71 -3.96
N ALA A 17 -6.98 -14.81 -3.14
CA ALA A 17 -7.88 -13.75 -3.62
C ALA A 17 -7.98 -12.57 -2.65
N THR A 18 -8.52 -11.46 -3.16
CA THR A 18 -9.00 -10.32 -2.36
C THR A 18 -10.49 -10.19 -2.55
N LEU A 19 -11.23 -10.05 -1.45
CA LEU A 19 -12.62 -9.61 -1.47
C LEU A 19 -12.69 -8.14 -1.07
N VAL A 20 -13.33 -7.32 -1.88
CA VAL A 20 -13.55 -5.90 -1.60
C VAL A 20 -15.04 -5.67 -1.43
N LEU A 21 -15.40 -5.10 -0.29
CA LEU A 21 -16.77 -4.72 0.04
C LEU A 21 -16.85 -3.20 0.11
N SER A 22 -17.82 -2.58 -0.55
CA SER A 22 -18.14 -1.17 -0.37
C SER A 22 -19.07 -0.98 0.82
N ILE A 23 -18.93 0.17 1.50
CA ILE A 23 -19.79 0.57 2.61
C ILE A 23 -20.71 1.68 2.10
N GLY A 24 -22.00 1.40 2.02
CA GLY A 24 -23.06 2.37 1.72
C GLY A 24 -24.24 2.20 2.67
N GLU A 25 -25.48 2.27 2.14
CA GLU A 25 -26.67 1.87 2.91
C GLU A 25 -26.64 0.38 3.29
N THR A 26 -26.11 -0.44 2.38
CA THR A 26 -25.79 -1.84 2.62
C THR A 26 -24.34 -2.12 2.25
N VAL A 27 -23.82 -3.26 2.71
CA VAL A 27 -22.46 -3.71 2.38
C VAL A 27 -22.55 -4.66 1.19
N GLU A 28 -21.88 -4.31 0.09
CA GLU A 28 -21.94 -5.05 -1.16
C GLU A 28 -20.53 -5.36 -1.68
N GLU A 29 -20.36 -6.51 -2.33
CA GLU A 29 -19.12 -6.85 -3.02
C GLU A 29 -18.97 -6.02 -4.30
N VAL A 30 -17.79 -5.42 -4.50
CA VAL A 30 -17.51 -4.53 -5.64
C VAL A 30 -16.24 -4.94 -6.39
N SER A 31 -16.28 -4.82 -7.72
CA SER A 31 -15.17 -5.17 -8.61
C SER A 31 -14.52 -3.96 -9.29
N ASP A 32 -15.13 -2.78 -9.21
CA ASP A 32 -14.70 -1.53 -9.85
C ASP A 32 -13.87 -0.62 -8.92
N SER A 33 -13.51 -1.12 -7.73
CA SER A 33 -12.72 -0.41 -6.71
C SER A 33 -11.25 -0.14 -7.11
N GLY A 34 -10.76 -0.76 -8.18
CA GLY A 34 -9.38 -0.67 -8.66
C GLY A 34 -8.38 -1.60 -7.94
N PHE A 35 -8.78 -2.24 -6.83
CA PHE A 35 -7.97 -3.26 -6.17
C PHE A 35 -7.77 -4.49 -7.08
N LEU A 36 -6.63 -5.16 -6.91
CA LEU A 36 -6.39 -6.46 -7.51
C LEU A 36 -7.06 -7.56 -6.67
N ASP A 37 -8.04 -8.22 -7.26
CA ASP A 37 -8.83 -9.31 -6.67
C ASP A 37 -8.16 -10.69 -6.77
N THR A 38 -7.20 -10.87 -7.67
CA THR A 38 -6.55 -12.15 -7.99
C THR A 38 -5.31 -12.48 -7.15
N THR A 39 -4.93 -11.63 -6.19
CA THR A 39 -3.76 -11.85 -5.33
C THR A 39 -4.03 -11.41 -3.90
N PRO A 40 -3.59 -12.14 -2.87
CA PRO A 40 -3.67 -11.69 -1.48
C PRO A 40 -2.91 -10.37 -1.28
N PRO A 41 -3.51 -9.32 -0.70
CA PRO A 41 -2.78 -8.17 -0.23
C PRO A 41 -2.06 -8.52 1.07
N LEU A 42 -0.87 -7.95 1.23
CA LEU A 42 -0.09 -7.90 2.46
C LEU A 42 -0.49 -6.68 3.31
N ALA A 43 -0.90 -5.60 2.66
CA ALA A 43 -1.40 -4.39 3.31
C ALA A 43 -2.32 -3.62 2.36
N VAL A 44 -3.33 -2.97 2.94
CA VAL A 44 -4.17 -1.96 2.29
C VAL A 44 -4.24 -0.74 3.21
N SER A 45 -4.04 0.45 2.67
CA SER A 45 -4.08 1.69 3.45
C SER A 45 -4.45 2.90 2.60
N LEU A 46 -4.94 3.96 3.24
CA LEU A 46 -4.95 5.29 2.67
C LEU A 46 -3.52 5.83 2.58
N ILE A 47 -3.21 6.53 1.50
CA ILE A 47 -1.90 7.15 1.25
C ILE A 47 -2.08 8.51 0.58
N GLY A 48 -1.34 9.52 1.00
CA GLY A 48 -1.55 10.90 0.59
C GLY A 48 -2.92 11.43 1.06
N ASP A 49 -3.49 12.36 0.28
CA ASP A 49 -4.74 13.02 0.62
C ASP A 49 -5.95 12.14 0.27
N ASP A 50 -6.03 11.62 -0.95
CA ASP A 50 -7.18 10.87 -1.46
C ASP A 50 -6.75 9.72 -2.38
N SER A 51 -5.88 8.83 -1.89
CA SER A 51 -5.47 7.65 -2.66
C SER A 51 -5.41 6.40 -1.81
N LEU A 52 -5.68 5.27 -2.46
CA LEU A 52 -5.59 3.95 -1.85
C LEU A 52 -4.29 3.28 -2.29
N MET A 53 -3.72 2.51 -1.37
CA MET A 53 -2.57 1.67 -1.66
C MET A 53 -2.91 0.22 -1.35
N GLN A 54 -2.62 -0.66 -2.29
CA GLN A 54 -2.65 -2.11 -2.12
C GLN A 54 -1.25 -2.64 -2.35
N ILE A 55 -0.69 -3.30 -1.34
CA ILE A 55 0.61 -3.97 -1.46
C ILE A 55 0.36 -5.46 -1.50
N HIS A 56 0.88 -6.12 -2.52
CA HIS A 56 0.73 -7.56 -2.74
C HIS A 56 2.11 -8.18 -3.04
N PRO A 57 2.26 -9.51 -3.04
CA PRO A 57 3.57 -10.15 -3.21
C PRO A 57 4.34 -9.72 -4.47
N ASN A 58 3.65 -9.31 -5.53
CA ASN A 58 4.28 -8.97 -6.82
C ASN A 58 4.46 -7.46 -7.04
N GLY A 59 4.05 -6.60 -6.10
CA GLY A 59 4.12 -5.16 -6.31
C GLY A 59 3.30 -4.30 -5.36
N ILE A 60 3.32 -3.00 -5.67
CA ILE A 60 2.53 -1.96 -5.01
C ILE A 60 1.61 -1.36 -6.06
N ARG A 61 0.32 -1.35 -5.76
CA ARG A 61 -0.70 -0.71 -6.57
C ARG A 61 -1.19 0.55 -5.85
N HIS A 62 -1.03 1.69 -6.49
CA HIS A 62 -1.47 3.01 -6.03
C HIS A 62 -2.67 3.46 -6.87
N ILE A 63 -3.83 3.55 -6.24
CA ILE A 63 -5.11 3.86 -6.85
C ILE A 63 -5.44 5.31 -6.48
N ARG A 64 -5.41 6.20 -7.47
CA ARG A 64 -5.75 7.62 -7.31
C ARG A 64 -7.27 7.80 -7.23
N GLU A 65 -7.71 8.92 -6.64
CA GLU A 65 -9.12 9.32 -6.58
C GLU A 65 -9.82 9.30 -7.95
N ASP A 66 -9.13 9.69 -9.01
CA ASP A 66 -9.66 9.72 -10.38
C ASP A 66 -9.63 8.37 -11.09
N GLY A 67 -9.36 7.28 -10.35
CA GLY A 67 -9.31 5.91 -10.86
C GLY A 67 -8.02 5.56 -11.59
N ARG A 68 -7.05 6.47 -11.74
CA ARG A 68 -5.74 6.13 -12.30
C ARG A 68 -5.01 5.17 -11.36
N ILE A 69 -4.47 4.10 -11.95
CA ILE A 69 -3.71 3.09 -11.23
C ILE A 69 -2.25 3.16 -11.65
N ASN A 70 -1.36 3.39 -10.69
CA ASN A 70 0.09 3.25 -10.86
C ASN A 70 0.54 1.95 -10.20
N GLU A 71 1.31 1.14 -10.92
CA GLU A 71 1.79 -0.14 -10.42
C GLU A 71 3.32 -0.17 -10.41
N TRP A 72 3.89 -0.28 -9.20
CA TRP A 72 5.28 -0.64 -9.02
C TRP A 72 5.39 -2.15 -8.94
N ARG A 73 6.24 -2.76 -9.76
CA ARG A 73 6.44 -4.22 -9.81
C ARG A 73 7.74 -4.59 -9.12
N THR A 74 7.73 -5.73 -8.42
CA THR A 74 8.96 -6.22 -7.80
C THR A 74 10.05 -6.48 -8.85
N PRO A 75 11.32 -6.17 -8.53
CA PRO A 75 12.43 -6.49 -9.42
C PRO A 75 12.72 -7.99 -9.42
N ALA A 76 13.03 -8.53 -10.60
CA ALA A 76 13.31 -9.95 -10.81
C ALA A 76 12.16 -10.88 -10.38
N LYS A 77 12.46 -12.12 -9.96
CA LYS A 77 11.48 -13.09 -9.44
C LYS A 77 11.32 -13.02 -7.92
N ARG A 78 11.55 -11.85 -7.32
CA ARG A 78 11.42 -11.63 -5.88
C ARG A 78 10.01 -11.19 -5.53
N THR A 79 9.57 -11.49 -4.31
CA THR A 79 8.25 -11.11 -3.80
C THR A 79 8.38 -10.22 -2.57
N ILE A 80 7.40 -9.34 -2.37
CA ILE A 80 7.24 -8.61 -1.11
C ILE A 80 6.83 -9.61 -0.02
N VAL A 81 7.48 -9.58 1.13
CA VAL A 81 7.24 -10.50 2.25
C VAL A 81 6.80 -9.79 3.53
N LYS A 82 7.20 -8.52 3.71
CA LYS A 82 6.78 -7.68 4.84
C LYS A 82 6.56 -6.25 4.36
N VAL A 83 5.69 -5.55 5.08
CA VAL A 83 5.32 -4.17 4.82
C VAL A 83 5.25 -3.43 6.14
N GLY A 84 5.76 -2.20 6.16
CA GLY A 84 5.36 -1.18 7.12
C GLY A 84 4.95 0.07 6.34
N SER A 85 3.86 0.72 6.71
CA SER A 85 3.40 1.95 6.04
C SER A 85 2.75 2.90 7.01
N ASN A 86 2.72 4.17 6.63
CA ASN A 86 1.86 5.20 7.19
C ASN A 86 1.24 6.03 6.04
N ARG A 87 0.65 7.19 6.33
CA ARG A 87 -0.02 8.03 5.33
C ARG A 87 0.90 8.57 4.21
N LEU A 88 2.21 8.61 4.41
CA LEU A 88 3.15 9.28 3.51
C LEU A 88 4.31 8.40 3.07
N THR A 89 4.56 7.31 3.78
CA THR A 89 5.76 6.50 3.57
C THR A 89 5.46 5.01 3.64
N VAL A 90 6.26 4.24 2.90
CA VAL A 90 6.11 2.80 2.76
C VAL A 90 7.48 2.17 2.78
N VAL A 91 7.68 1.14 3.61
CA VAL A 91 8.84 0.27 3.54
C VAL A 91 8.33 -1.12 3.21
N ILE A 92 8.91 -1.73 2.18
CA ILE A 92 8.69 -3.13 1.85
C ILE A 92 9.98 -3.91 2.11
N ALA A 93 9.85 -5.16 2.55
CA ALA A 93 10.93 -6.13 2.50
C ALA A 93 10.65 -7.12 1.37
N LEU A 94 11.65 -7.36 0.53
CA LEU A 94 11.63 -8.41 -0.48
C LEU A 94 12.17 -9.72 0.09
N SER A 95 11.78 -10.84 -0.54
CA SER A 95 12.43 -12.14 -0.36
C SER A 95 13.95 -12.01 -0.56
N GLY A 96 14.75 -12.45 0.41
CA GLY A 96 16.21 -12.28 0.41
C GLY A 96 16.72 -11.08 1.21
N GLY A 97 15.85 -10.35 1.91
CA GLY A 97 16.25 -9.36 2.92
C GLY A 97 16.49 -7.94 2.42
N GLU A 98 16.22 -7.64 1.14
CA GLU A 98 16.31 -6.25 0.63
C GLU A 98 15.09 -5.44 1.07
N LEU A 99 15.34 -4.31 1.72
CA LEU A 99 14.36 -3.28 2.02
C LEU A 99 14.33 -2.24 0.91
N ILE A 100 13.12 -1.78 0.56
CA ILE A 100 12.92 -0.65 -0.34
C ILE A 100 11.99 0.35 0.35
N TYR A 101 12.44 1.59 0.43
CA TYR A 101 11.73 2.71 1.04
C TYR A 101 11.11 3.60 -0.03
N PHE A 102 9.86 3.97 0.17
CA PHE A 102 9.09 4.87 -0.68
C PHE A 102 8.51 6.03 0.11
N GLU A 103 8.41 7.17 -0.55
CA GLU A 103 7.74 8.36 -0.06
C GLU A 103 6.73 8.87 -1.09
N VAL A 104 5.66 9.47 -0.60
CA VAL A 104 4.71 10.22 -1.43
C VAL A 104 5.27 11.62 -1.64
N ASP A 105 5.49 12.01 -2.89
CA ASP A 105 5.95 13.35 -3.24
C ASP A 105 4.82 14.40 -3.17
N ILE A 106 5.16 15.66 -3.40
CA ILE A 106 4.21 16.78 -3.41
C ILE A 106 3.11 16.68 -4.47
N THR A 107 3.27 15.81 -5.48
CA THR A 107 2.28 15.53 -6.53
C THR A 107 1.44 14.28 -6.20
N GLY A 108 1.65 13.71 -5.02
CA GLY A 108 1.02 12.49 -4.57
C GLY A 108 1.56 11.23 -5.26
N GLN A 109 2.70 11.28 -5.95
CA GLN A 109 3.31 10.10 -6.57
C GLN A 109 4.14 9.31 -5.56
N LEU A 110 4.05 7.99 -5.62
CA LEU A 110 4.89 7.10 -4.82
C LEU A 110 6.28 6.96 -5.47
N MET A 111 7.29 7.46 -4.78
CA MET A 111 8.67 7.52 -5.27
C MET A 111 9.55 6.54 -4.50
N GLU A 112 10.35 5.75 -5.21
CA GLU A 112 11.41 4.93 -4.60
C GLU A 112 12.55 5.85 -4.17
N VAL A 113 12.89 5.83 -2.88
CA VAL A 113 13.87 6.76 -2.29
C VAL A 113 15.18 6.06 -1.96
N GLU A 114 15.12 4.90 -1.28
CA GLU A 114 16.31 4.22 -0.78
C GLU A 114 16.14 2.70 -0.75
N LYS A 115 17.27 1.98 -0.86
CA LYS A 115 17.36 0.52 -0.71
C LYS A 115 18.38 0.16 0.34
N HIS A 116 18.11 -0.91 1.08
CA HIS A 116 19.02 -1.40 2.11
C HIS A 116 18.99 -2.93 2.19
N GLU A 117 20.15 -3.58 2.14
CA GLU A 117 20.24 -5.04 2.31
C GLU A 117 20.40 -5.41 3.79
N MET A 118 19.48 -6.25 4.28
CA MET A 118 19.59 -6.85 5.60
C MET A 118 20.52 -8.08 5.57
N SER A 119 21.09 -8.44 6.71
CA SER A 119 21.93 -9.64 6.84
C SER A 119 21.15 -10.97 6.79
N GLY A 120 19.81 -10.91 6.76
CA GLY A 120 18.94 -12.08 6.71
C GLY A 120 17.48 -11.69 6.45
N ASP A 121 16.60 -12.67 6.56
CA ASP A 121 15.17 -12.49 6.29
C ASP A 121 14.50 -11.56 7.31
N VAL A 122 13.57 -10.74 6.81
CA VAL A 122 12.83 -9.77 7.62
C VAL A 122 11.57 -10.42 8.19
N ALA A 123 11.47 -10.47 9.52
CA ALA A 123 10.34 -11.09 10.22
C ALA A 123 9.11 -10.17 10.32
N CYS A 124 9.33 -8.87 10.53
CA CYS A 124 8.29 -7.84 10.67
C CYS A 124 8.86 -6.44 10.38
N LEU A 125 7.98 -5.53 9.96
CA LEU A 125 8.27 -4.11 9.78
C LEU A 125 7.17 -3.29 10.46
N GLY A 126 7.52 -2.09 10.90
CA GLY A 126 6.58 -1.12 11.45
C GLY A 126 7.14 0.28 11.28
N ILE A 127 6.27 1.22 10.90
CA ILE A 127 6.61 2.62 10.74
C ILE A 127 5.62 3.44 11.57
N ALA A 128 6.13 4.34 12.39
CA ALA A 128 5.29 5.26 13.13
C ALA A 128 4.63 6.28 12.19
N PRO A 129 3.46 6.83 12.55
CA PRO A 129 2.89 7.98 11.84
C PRO A 129 3.87 9.15 11.79
N VAL A 130 3.87 9.90 10.68
CA VAL A 130 4.62 11.16 10.59
C VAL A 130 3.89 12.21 11.43
N LEU A 131 4.56 12.74 12.46
CA LEU A 131 4.02 13.85 13.25
C LEU A 131 4.09 15.15 12.45
N GLU A 132 3.11 16.02 12.63
CA GLU A 132 3.10 17.36 12.04
C GLU A 132 4.42 18.10 12.35
N GLY A 133 5.01 18.72 11.32
CA GLY A 133 6.29 19.42 11.41
C GLY A 133 7.54 18.53 11.36
N ARG A 134 7.41 17.21 11.12
CA ARG A 134 8.55 16.28 10.94
C ARG A 134 8.64 15.65 9.54
N GLN A 135 7.91 16.17 8.55
CA GLN A 135 8.16 15.80 7.16
C GLN A 135 9.57 16.25 6.75
N ARG A 136 10.31 15.38 6.05
CA ARG A 136 11.55 15.79 5.40
C ARG A 136 11.19 16.78 4.28
N SER A 137 11.90 17.90 4.27
CA SER A 137 11.80 18.98 3.28
C SER A 137 12.38 18.60 1.93
#